data_AF-A0A419GXM4-F1
#
_entry.id   AF-A0A419GXM4-F1
#
_cell.length_a   1.000
_cell.length_b   1.000
_cell.length_c   1.000
_cell.angle_alpha   90.00
_cell.angle_beta   90.00
_cell.angle_gamma   90.00
#
_symmetry.space_group_name_H-M   'P 1'
#
loop_
_entity.id
_entity.type
_entity.pdbx_description
1 polymer ?
#
loop_
_entity_poly.entity_id
_entity_poly.type
_entity_poly.pdbx_seq_one_letter_code
_entity_poly.pdbx_strand_id
1 'polypeptide(L)'
;MKTLSITVISAMVFLFSFAVQAETVKQKGLHDMHMMMRFMDHGMCSALEGADLQMLGQMGMSEKLDKDAVVHGAIMIKDGKAMIREMLDGKAMQGLYHEGGFDKRLMDELHDLGEKMIKVIEQIEKIHQSAIKQAAEK
;
A
#
# COMPACT_ATOMS: atom_id res chain seq x y z
N MET A 1 -20.21 47.75 -29.09
CA MET A 1 -20.79 46.38 -29.01
C MET A 1 -19.82 45.25 -29.36
N LYS A 2 -18.91 45.39 -30.35
CA LYS A 2 -17.97 44.30 -30.73
C LYS A 2 -16.91 43.94 -29.66
N THR A 3 -16.52 44.90 -28.81
CA THR A 3 -15.52 44.70 -27.75
C THR A 3 -16.04 43.95 -26.53
N LEU A 4 -17.35 44.01 -26.26
CA LEU A 4 -18.00 43.32 -25.14
C LEU A 4 -18.16 41.80 -25.41
N SER A 5 -18.35 41.42 -26.67
CA SER A 5 -18.50 40.01 -27.06
C SER A 5 -17.18 39.23 -26.98
N ILE A 6 -16.04 39.88 -27.22
CA ILE A 6 -14.71 39.23 -27.18
C ILE A 6 -14.28 38.94 -25.73
N THR A 7 -14.61 39.83 -24.79
CA THR A 7 -14.30 39.64 -23.36
C THR A 7 -15.12 38.53 -22.73
N VAL A 8 -16.40 38.37 -23.11
CA VAL A 8 -17.26 37.29 -22.61
C VAL A 8 -16.80 35.91 -23.13
N ILE A 9 -16.41 35.81 -24.40
CA ILE A 9 -15.91 34.55 -24.98
C ILE A 9 -14.57 34.16 -24.34
N SER A 10 -13.66 35.12 -24.12
CA SER A 10 -12.38 34.85 -23.45
C SER A 10 -12.57 34.40 -21.98
N ALA A 11 -13.51 35.00 -21.25
CA ALA A 11 -13.83 34.59 -19.89
C ALA A 11 -14.44 33.18 -19.82
N MET A 12 -15.31 32.80 -20.78
CA MET A 12 -15.85 31.43 -20.82
C MET A 12 -14.77 30.39 -21.12
N VAL A 13 -13.85 30.64 -22.06
CA VAL A 13 -12.75 29.71 -22.37
C VAL A 13 -11.85 29.49 -21.15
N PHE A 14 -11.54 30.55 -20.39
CA PHE A 14 -10.77 30.43 -19.16
C PHE A 14 -11.51 29.59 -18.10
N LEU A 15 -12.82 29.79 -17.90
CA LEU A 15 -13.59 29.03 -16.92
C LEU A 15 -13.72 27.54 -17.26
N PHE A 16 -13.84 27.19 -18.55
CA PHE A 16 -13.88 25.78 -18.98
C PHE A 16 -12.55 25.04 -18.79
N SER A 17 -11.41 25.72 -18.97
CA SER A 17 -10.10 25.09 -18.79
C SER A 17 -9.84 24.65 -17.35
N PHE A 18 -10.26 25.43 -16.35
CA PHE A 18 -10.07 25.08 -14.94
C PHE A 18 -10.93 23.89 -14.49
N ALA A 19 -12.17 23.78 -14.99
CA ALA A 19 -13.05 22.67 -14.65
C ALA A 19 -12.50 21.32 -15.17
N VAL A 20 -12.06 21.28 -16.43
CA VAL A 20 -11.46 20.08 -17.05
C VAL A 20 -10.17 19.67 -16.33
N GLN A 21 -9.35 20.63 -15.93
CA GLN A 21 -8.10 20.35 -15.22
C GLN A 21 -8.34 19.83 -13.80
N ALA A 22 -9.38 20.32 -13.10
CA ALA A 22 -9.72 19.83 -11.76
C ALA A 22 -10.27 18.38 -11.80
N GLU A 23 -11.07 18.04 -12.80
CA GLU A 23 -11.65 16.70 -12.94
C GLU A 23 -10.59 15.64 -13.30
N THR A 24 -9.67 15.96 -14.21
CA THR A 24 -8.55 15.08 -14.57
C THR A 24 -7.60 14.82 -13.40
N VAL A 25 -7.30 15.83 -12.59
CA VAL A 25 -6.47 15.67 -11.38
C VAL A 25 -7.15 14.76 -10.35
N LYS A 26 -8.48 14.87 -10.17
CA LYS A 26 -9.23 13.95 -9.29
C LYS A 26 -9.22 12.50 -9.75
N GLN A 27 -9.40 12.29 -11.05
CA GLN A 27 -9.37 10.94 -11.63
C GLN A 27 -7.98 10.29 -11.47
N LYS A 28 -6.90 11.07 -11.64
CA LYS A 28 -5.54 10.61 -11.41
C LYS A 28 -5.32 10.21 -9.94
N GLY A 29 -5.72 11.05 -8.99
CA GLY A 29 -5.59 10.75 -7.56
C GLY A 29 -6.28 9.44 -7.14
N LEU A 30 -7.49 9.19 -7.65
CA LEU A 30 -8.19 7.93 -7.42
C LEU A 30 -7.49 6.72 -8.03
N HIS A 31 -6.94 6.87 -9.24
CA HIS A 31 -6.16 5.81 -9.89
C HIS A 31 -4.93 5.44 -9.05
N ASP A 32 -4.17 6.44 -8.61
CA ASP A 32 -2.96 6.24 -7.82
C ASP A 32 -3.27 5.56 -6.48
N MET A 33 -4.37 5.94 -5.82
CA MET A 33 -4.84 5.28 -4.59
C MET A 33 -5.24 3.82 -4.80
N HIS A 34 -5.90 3.48 -5.92
CA HIS A 34 -6.18 2.07 -6.26
C HIS A 34 -4.89 1.28 -6.49
N MET A 35 -3.89 1.88 -7.13
CA MET A 35 -2.59 1.24 -7.31
C MET A 35 -1.90 0.98 -5.98
N MET A 36 -1.91 1.96 -5.07
CA MET A 36 -1.40 1.79 -3.70
C MET A 36 -2.11 0.65 -2.97
N MET A 37 -3.44 0.59 -3.04
CA MET A 37 -4.23 -0.48 -2.43
C MET A 37 -3.82 -1.87 -2.95
N ARG A 38 -3.58 -2.00 -4.25
CA ARG A 38 -3.11 -3.26 -4.85
C ARG A 38 -1.72 -3.66 -4.34
N PHE A 39 -0.81 -2.71 -4.13
CA PHE A 39 0.50 -3.02 -3.55
C PHE A 39 0.39 -3.40 -2.07
N MET A 40 -0.49 -2.75 -1.31
CA MET A 40 -0.76 -3.15 0.08
C MET A 40 -1.34 -4.57 0.17
N ASP A 41 -2.29 -4.90 -0.70
CA ASP A 41 -2.87 -6.25 -0.82
C ASP A 41 -1.80 -7.29 -1.15
N HIS A 42 -0.91 -6.99 -2.10
CA HIS A 42 0.21 -7.87 -2.42
C HIS A 42 1.15 -8.07 -1.23
N GLY A 43 1.53 -7.00 -0.52
CA GLY A 43 2.35 -7.08 0.68
C GLY A 43 1.69 -7.92 1.79
N MET A 44 0.38 -7.79 1.96
CA MET A 44 -0.40 -8.60 2.91
C MET A 44 -0.40 -10.08 2.52
N CYS A 45 -0.63 -10.40 1.24
CA CYS A 45 -0.57 -11.77 0.73
C CYS A 45 0.83 -12.39 0.94
N SER A 46 1.89 -11.66 0.61
CA SER A 46 3.27 -12.13 0.83
C SER A 46 3.55 -12.41 2.31
N ALA A 47 3.02 -11.61 3.23
CA ALA A 47 3.18 -11.87 4.65
C ALA A 47 2.42 -13.14 5.11
N LEU A 48 1.22 -13.37 4.59
CA LEU A 48 0.45 -14.59 4.88
C LEU A 48 1.11 -15.84 4.30
N GLU A 49 1.60 -15.79 3.06
CA GLU A 49 2.38 -16.87 2.46
C GLU A 49 3.67 -17.15 3.25
N GLY A 50 4.30 -16.09 3.78
CA GLY A 50 5.43 -16.22 4.69
C GLY A 50 5.06 -16.95 5.99
N ALA A 51 3.88 -16.68 6.55
CA ALA A 51 3.35 -17.40 7.70
C ALA A 51 3.15 -18.90 7.39
N ASP A 52 2.58 -19.22 6.23
CA ASP A 52 2.39 -20.60 5.77
C ASP A 52 3.73 -21.34 5.67
N LEU A 53 4.80 -20.68 5.18
CA LEU A 53 6.15 -21.26 5.17
C LEU A 53 6.70 -21.50 6.58
N GLN A 54 6.45 -20.59 7.52
CA GLN A 54 6.88 -20.81 8.90
C GLN A 54 6.13 -21.97 9.54
N MET A 55 4.83 -22.12 9.26
CA MET A 55 4.05 -23.29 9.69
C MET A 55 4.59 -24.58 9.08
N LEU A 56 4.90 -24.58 7.78
CA LEU A 56 5.46 -25.73 7.08
C LEU A 56 6.80 -26.16 7.70
N GLY A 57 7.69 -25.21 7.99
CA GLY A 57 8.98 -25.49 8.62
C GLY A 57 8.89 -25.99 10.06
N GLN A 58 7.70 -25.95 10.68
CA GLN A 58 7.46 -26.55 12.00
C GLN A 58 6.91 -27.98 11.93
N MET A 59 6.68 -28.53 10.73
CA MET A 59 6.12 -29.88 10.56
C MET A 59 7.15 -31.00 10.74
N GLY A 60 8.45 -30.68 10.84
CA GLY A 60 9.49 -31.67 11.10
C GLY A 60 9.79 -32.59 9.92
N MET A 61 9.70 -32.09 8.68
CA MET A 61 9.91 -32.91 7.49
C MET A 61 11.39 -33.16 7.21
N SER A 62 12.24 -32.14 7.40
CA SER A 62 13.69 -32.22 7.21
C SER A 62 14.35 -31.02 7.87
N GLU A 63 15.31 -31.25 8.76
CA GLU A 63 15.94 -30.19 9.56
C GLU A 63 16.44 -28.98 8.74
N LYS A 64 17.07 -29.23 7.59
CA LYS A 64 17.54 -28.16 6.72
C LYS A 64 16.40 -27.41 6.04
N LEU A 65 15.45 -28.14 5.44
CA LEU A 65 14.31 -27.52 4.74
C LEU A 65 13.39 -26.77 5.70
N ASP A 66 13.22 -27.30 6.90
CA ASP A 66 12.44 -26.72 7.98
C ASP A 66 13.02 -25.35 8.38
N LYS A 67 14.35 -25.29 8.58
CA LYS A 67 15.05 -24.03 8.89
C LYS A 67 14.94 -23.02 7.74
N ASP A 68 15.19 -23.46 6.50
CA ASP A 68 15.12 -22.60 5.32
C ASP A 68 13.70 -22.03 5.15
N ALA A 69 12.66 -22.84 5.35
CA ALA A 69 11.27 -22.41 5.29
C ALA A 69 10.93 -21.38 6.37
N VAL A 70 11.36 -21.60 7.62
CA VAL A 70 11.12 -20.63 8.71
C VAL A 70 11.81 -19.29 8.45
N VAL A 71 13.06 -19.32 7.97
CA VAL A 71 13.84 -18.11 7.67
C VAL A 71 13.24 -17.36 6.48
N HIS A 72 12.91 -18.07 5.39
CA HIS A 72 12.33 -17.44 4.21
C HIS A 72 10.95 -16.84 4.51
N GLY A 73 10.12 -17.56 5.26
CA GLY A 73 8.83 -17.04 5.73
C GLY A 73 8.96 -15.78 6.59
N ALA A 74 9.97 -15.71 7.46
CA ALA A 74 10.24 -14.50 8.26
C ALA A 74 10.61 -13.29 7.38
N ILE A 75 11.36 -13.51 6.30
CA ILE A 75 11.73 -12.46 5.34
C ILE A 75 10.48 -11.98 4.61
N MET A 76 9.63 -12.89 4.12
CA MET A 76 8.39 -12.53 3.43
C MET A 76 7.42 -11.72 4.31
N ILE A 77 7.28 -12.10 5.59
CA ILE A 77 6.50 -11.34 6.58
C ILE A 77 7.04 -9.91 6.73
N LYS A 78 8.36 -9.78 6.89
CA LYS A 78 9.02 -8.48 7.04
C LYS A 78 8.87 -7.61 5.80
N ASP A 79 9.13 -8.17 4.63
CA ASP A 79 9.09 -7.46 3.35
C ASP A 79 7.66 -7.05 2.98
N GLY A 80 6.68 -7.92 3.23
CA GLY A 80 5.26 -7.62 3.11
C GLY A 80 4.84 -6.41 3.95
N LYS A 81 5.24 -6.39 5.23
CA LYS A 81 4.99 -5.25 6.13
C LYS A 81 5.67 -3.96 5.63
N ALA A 82 6.90 -4.06 5.14
CA ALA A 82 7.64 -2.92 4.62
C ALA A 82 6.98 -2.35 3.36
N MET A 83 6.45 -3.20 2.47
CA MET A 83 5.71 -2.79 1.28
C MET A 83 4.45 -2.00 1.64
N ILE A 84 3.69 -2.45 2.64
CA ILE A 84 2.49 -1.73 3.10
C ILE A 84 2.89 -0.36 3.65
N ARG A 85 3.94 -0.29 4.48
CA ARG A 85 4.42 1.00 5.02
C ARG A 85 4.83 1.96 3.91
N GLU A 86 5.62 1.51 2.93
CA GLU A 86 6.02 2.36 1.79
C GLU A 86 4.82 2.93 1.03
N MET A 87 3.69 2.22 0.95
CA MET A 87 2.47 2.75 0.34
C MET A 87 1.72 3.76 1.22
N LEU A 88 1.91 3.72 2.54
CA LEU A 88 1.27 4.62 3.51
C LEU A 88 2.10 5.87 3.83
N ASP A 89 3.43 5.78 3.82
CA ASP A 89 4.31 6.86 4.27
C ASP A 89 5.42 7.22 3.28
N GLY A 90 5.57 6.42 2.22
CA GLY A 90 6.64 6.53 1.25
C GLY A 90 6.44 7.68 0.25
N LYS A 91 7.36 7.73 -0.72
CA LYS A 91 7.47 8.86 -1.66
C LYS A 91 6.22 9.02 -2.52
N ALA A 92 5.60 7.92 -2.91
CA ALA A 92 4.38 7.93 -3.73
C ALA A 92 3.22 8.59 -2.96
N MET A 93 3.03 8.23 -1.69
CA MET A 93 1.99 8.84 -0.84
C MET A 93 2.26 10.33 -0.60
N GLN A 94 3.50 10.69 -0.29
CA GLN A 94 3.90 12.10 -0.12
C GLN A 94 3.66 12.91 -1.40
N GLY A 95 3.93 12.32 -2.56
CA GLY A 95 3.62 12.90 -3.87
C GLY A 95 2.13 13.17 -4.02
N LEU A 96 1.28 12.22 -3.66
CA LEU A 96 -0.17 12.38 -3.73
C LEU A 96 -0.68 13.50 -2.79
N TYR A 97 -0.14 13.58 -1.57
CA TYR A 97 -0.43 14.68 -0.65
C TYR A 97 -0.02 16.04 -1.20
N HIS A 98 1.12 16.11 -1.91
CA HIS A 98 1.62 17.35 -2.51
C HIS A 98 0.81 17.78 -3.74
N GLU A 99 0.49 16.84 -4.63
CA GLU A 99 -0.30 17.10 -5.83
C GLU A 99 -1.77 17.42 -5.52
N GLY A 100 -2.29 16.89 -4.40
CA GLY A 100 -3.69 17.04 -4.03
C GLY A 100 -4.60 16.23 -4.95
N GLY A 101 -5.84 16.68 -5.10
CA GLY A 101 -6.79 16.05 -6.03
C GLY A 101 -7.41 14.73 -5.57
N PHE A 102 -6.97 14.16 -4.46
CA PHE A 102 -7.61 12.98 -3.89
C PHE A 102 -8.85 13.35 -3.06
N ASP A 103 -9.75 12.39 -2.89
CA ASP A 103 -10.81 12.50 -1.89
C ASP A 103 -10.23 12.22 -0.51
N LYS A 104 -10.35 13.20 0.41
CA LYS A 104 -9.77 13.08 1.75
C LYS A 104 -10.34 11.89 2.53
N ARG A 105 -11.64 11.62 2.41
CA ARG A 105 -12.25 10.51 3.14
C ARG A 105 -11.70 9.19 2.62
N LEU A 106 -11.60 9.01 1.31
CA LEU A 106 -10.96 7.82 0.74
C LEU A 106 -9.50 7.68 1.19
N MET A 107 -8.77 8.80 1.32
CA MET A 107 -7.39 8.78 1.78
C MET A 107 -7.28 8.32 3.25
N ASP A 108 -8.16 8.82 4.11
CA ASP A 108 -8.22 8.42 5.51
C ASP A 108 -8.58 6.91 5.63
N GLU A 109 -9.52 6.42 4.82
CA GLU A 109 -9.91 4.99 4.76
C GLU A 109 -8.76 4.10 4.23
N LEU A 110 -7.99 4.58 3.24
CA LEU A 110 -6.82 3.86 2.73
C LEU A 110 -5.74 3.70 3.81
N HIS A 111 -5.50 4.74 4.61
CA HIS A 111 -4.57 4.66 5.74
C HIS A 111 -5.07 3.69 6.80
N ASP A 112 -6.35 3.77 7.20
CA ASP A 112 -6.92 2.85 8.18
C ASP A 112 -6.88 1.39 7.72
N LEU A 113 -7.12 1.14 6.43
CA LEU A 113 -6.95 -0.18 5.82
C LEU A 113 -5.52 -0.70 5.98
N GLY A 114 -4.52 0.10 5.59
CA GLY A 114 -3.11 -0.30 5.68
C GLY A 114 -2.66 -0.52 7.13
N GLU A 115 -3.09 0.32 8.08
CA GLU A 115 -2.82 0.15 9.51
C GLU A 115 -3.43 -1.15 10.06
N LYS A 116 -4.65 -1.51 9.63
CA LYS A 116 -5.27 -2.80 9.99
C LYS A 116 -4.49 -3.97 9.42
N MET A 117 -4.03 -3.90 8.17
CA MET A 117 -3.18 -4.94 7.58
C MET A 117 -1.87 -5.11 8.36
N ILE A 118 -1.19 -4.02 8.71
CA ILE A 118 0.02 -4.05 9.54
C ILE A 118 -0.25 -4.76 10.88
N LYS A 119 -1.38 -4.48 11.55
CA LYS A 119 -1.75 -5.16 12.80
C LYS A 119 -1.94 -6.66 12.63
N VAL A 120 -2.46 -7.14 11.50
CA VAL A 120 -2.53 -8.58 11.23
C VAL A 120 -1.12 -9.16 11.09
N ILE A 121 -0.24 -8.49 10.33
CA ILE A 121 1.15 -8.94 10.18
C ILE A 121 1.89 -8.98 11.53
N GLU A 122 1.69 -7.99 12.39
CA GLU A 122 2.27 -7.97 13.74
C GLU A 122 1.72 -9.12 14.62
N GLN A 123 0.49 -9.57 14.41
CA GLN A 123 -0.04 -10.75 15.09
C GLN A 123 0.62 -12.03 14.57
N ILE A 124 0.81 -12.15 13.24
CA ILE A 124 1.56 -13.26 12.62
C ILE A 124 2.98 -13.35 13.19
N GLU A 125 3.70 -12.22 13.24
CA GLU A 125 5.06 -12.17 13.82
C GLU A 125 5.09 -12.68 15.27
N LYS A 126 4.07 -12.36 16.08
CA LYS A 126 3.95 -12.85 17.46
C LYS A 126 3.68 -14.35 17.52
N ILE A 127 2.79 -14.86 16.67
CA ILE A 127 2.44 -16.29 16.62
C ILE A 127 3.69 -17.13 16.31
N HIS A 128 4.51 -16.68 15.36
CA HIS A 128 5.68 -17.44 14.90
C HIS A 128 7.01 -17.05 15.55
N GLN A 129 7.00 -16.16 16.55
CA GLN A 129 8.23 -15.69 17.21
C GLN A 129 9.06 -16.84 17.81
N SER A 130 8.40 -17.89 18.31
CA SER A 130 9.07 -19.09 18.84
C SER A 130 9.72 -19.93 17.74
N ALA A 131 9.09 -20.04 16.56
CA ALA A 131 9.62 -20.76 15.41
C ALA A 131 10.95 -20.18 14.95
N ILE A 132 11.03 -18.86 14.85
CA ILE A 132 12.25 -18.13 14.44
C ILE A 132 13.38 -18.37 15.44
N LYS A 133 13.10 -18.32 16.75
CA LYS A 133 14.12 -18.58 17.79
C LYS A 133 14.67 -19.99 17.68
N GLN A 134 13.80 -20.99 17.54
CA GLN A 134 14.21 -22.39 17.39
C GLN A 134 15.04 -22.61 16.12
N ALA A 135 14.71 -21.95 15.02
CA ALA A 135 15.48 -22.03 13.77
C ALA A 135 16.87 -21.36 13.88
N ALA A 136 17.05 -20.39 14.79
CA ALA A 136 18.33 -19.73 15.04
C ALA A 136 19.28 -20.52 15.96
N GLU A 137 18.73 -21.41 16.79
CA GLU A 137 19.48 -22.21 17.78
C GLU A 137 19.99 -23.55 17.24
N LYS A 138 19.43 -24.03 16.11
CA LYS A 138 19.87 -25.24 15.38
C LYS A 138 20.86 -24.89 14.29
#